data_AF-A0A5C3Q6F3-F1
#
_entry.id   AF-A0A5C3Q6F3-F1
#
_cell.length_a   1.000
_cell.length_b   1.000
_cell.length_c   1.000
_cell.angle_alpha   90.00
_cell.angle_beta   90.00
_cell.angle_gamma   90.00
#
_symmetry.space_group_name_H-M   'P 1'
#
loop_
_entity.id
_entity.type
_entity.pdbx_description
1 polymer ?
#
loop_
_entity_poly.entity_id
_entity_poly.type
_entity_poly.pdbx_seq_one_letter_code
_entity_poly.pdbx_strand_id
1 'polypeptide(L)'
;MKAVAITLTFLASLVVASPLSKRECSSIPSEASDNVLRHVCQMAQQRGASEKVLLATFETCWVETHCQNLICGDQDSIGVFQQRPSMGWESYNQIMDIGYSTGKFLDVLIPIAAQNSHLSAGTLAQMAQRSEFPYRYDQNEAKAYQLLARGRQLAGGSSSGGGGSNSGSDCRKTHTVVTGHVCSSVASRYGISVAQLIGWNSSVNGGCTNLKIGQTLCVGQ
;
A
#
# COMPACT_ATOMS: atom_id res chain seq x y z
N MET A 1 39.77 -21.49 47.29
CA MET A 1 38.99 -21.13 46.09
C MET A 1 37.73 -20.43 46.57
N LYS A 2 37.63 -19.10 46.43
CA LYS A 2 36.44 -18.32 46.84
C LYS A 2 35.69 -17.94 45.56
N ALA A 3 34.50 -18.49 45.37
CA ALA A 3 33.62 -18.12 44.27
C ALA A 3 32.96 -16.78 44.59
N VAL A 4 33.15 -15.78 43.72
CA VAL A 4 32.48 -14.49 43.78
C VAL A 4 31.23 -14.59 42.92
N ALA A 5 30.05 -14.54 43.54
CA ALA A 5 28.77 -14.45 42.84
C ALA A 5 28.55 -13.00 42.39
N ILE A 6 28.61 -12.76 41.08
CA ILE A 6 28.25 -11.47 40.48
C ILE A 6 26.75 -11.50 40.23
N THR A 7 25.98 -10.86 41.11
CA THR A 7 24.55 -10.61 40.92
C THR A 7 24.37 -9.55 39.84
N LEU A 8 24.04 -9.99 38.63
CA LEU A 8 23.69 -9.12 37.52
C LEU A 8 22.24 -8.65 37.71
N THR A 9 22.05 -7.47 38.27
CA THR A 9 20.72 -6.82 38.36
C THR A 9 20.29 -6.38 36.96
N PHE A 10 19.44 -7.19 36.32
CA PHE A 10 18.70 -6.77 35.13
C PHE A 10 17.65 -5.73 35.55
N LEU A 11 17.93 -4.45 35.31
CA LEU A 11 16.89 -3.43 35.26
C LEU A 11 16.05 -3.68 34.00
N ALA A 12 14.96 -4.43 34.14
CA ALA A 12 13.93 -4.48 33.13
C ALA A 12 13.24 -3.09 33.10
N SER A 13 13.64 -2.24 32.15
CA SER A 13 12.89 -1.04 31.84
C SER A 13 11.51 -1.44 31.32
N LEU A 14 10.50 -1.34 32.18
CA LEU A 14 9.09 -1.40 31.78
C LEU A 14 8.80 -0.21 30.87
N VAL A 15 8.93 -0.41 29.57
CA VAL A 15 8.33 0.48 28.58
C VAL A 15 6.84 0.23 28.65
N VAL A 16 6.12 1.08 29.38
CA VAL A 16 4.66 1.10 29.36
C VAL A 16 4.27 1.62 27.99
N ALA A 17 3.97 0.72 27.05
CA ALA A 17 3.36 1.10 25.78
C ALA A 17 2.05 1.82 26.10
N SER A 18 1.99 3.11 25.80
CA SER A 18 0.74 3.85 25.91
C SER A 18 -0.31 3.14 25.05
N PRO A 19 -1.55 2.96 25.53
CA PRO A 19 -2.60 2.41 24.68
C PRO A 19 -2.69 3.31 23.46
N LEU A 20 -2.50 2.74 22.26
CA LEU A 20 -2.65 3.46 21.00
C LEU A 20 -4.06 4.03 21.00
N SER A 21 -4.15 5.35 21.21
CA SER A 21 -5.41 6.07 21.15
C SER A 21 -6.03 5.80 19.79
N LYS A 22 -7.30 5.38 19.77
CA LYS A 22 -8.07 5.15 18.55
C LYS A 22 -7.92 6.37 17.65
N ARG A 23 -7.25 6.22 16.51
CA ARG A 23 -7.27 7.24 15.47
C ARG A 23 -8.54 7.06 14.65
N GLU A 24 -9.73 7.17 15.23
CA GLU A 24 -10.93 6.96 14.40
C GLU A 24 -11.00 8.01 13.29
N CYS A 25 -11.27 7.58 12.06
CA CYS A 25 -11.46 8.51 10.96
C CYS A 25 -12.75 9.30 11.20
N SER A 26 -12.67 10.63 11.21
CA SER A 26 -13.85 11.50 11.37
C SER A 26 -14.84 11.32 10.22
N SER A 27 -14.35 10.98 9.03
CA SER A 27 -15.14 10.50 7.90
C SER A 27 -14.25 9.73 6.93
N ILE A 28 -14.81 8.71 6.28
CA ILE A 28 -14.19 8.05 5.11
C ILE A 28 -14.85 8.64 3.86
N PRO A 29 -14.08 9.15 2.89
CA PRO A 29 -14.68 9.69 1.68
C PRO A 29 -15.51 8.65 0.93
N SER A 30 -16.60 9.09 0.29
CA SER A 30 -17.57 8.19 -0.34
C SER A 30 -17.08 7.57 -1.64
N GLU A 31 -16.03 8.15 -2.25
CA GLU A 31 -15.49 7.70 -3.53
C GLU A 31 -14.07 7.16 -3.40
N ALA A 32 -13.76 6.18 -4.24
CA ALA A 32 -12.45 5.56 -4.31
C ALA A 32 -11.39 6.47 -4.97
N SER A 33 -10.15 6.38 -4.49
CA SER A 33 -9.01 7.10 -5.06
C SER A 33 -8.42 6.37 -6.27
N ASP A 34 -8.36 7.04 -7.43
CA ASP A 34 -7.72 6.49 -8.64
C ASP A 34 -6.27 6.06 -8.40
N ASN A 35 -5.54 6.81 -7.57
CA ASN A 35 -4.17 6.46 -7.22
C ASN A 35 -4.12 5.12 -6.46
N VAL A 36 -5.02 4.90 -5.50
CA VAL A 36 -5.13 3.64 -4.77
C VAL A 36 -5.54 2.51 -5.70
N LEU A 37 -6.60 2.68 -6.48
CA LEU A 37 -7.10 1.65 -7.41
C LEU A 37 -6.01 1.21 -8.41
N ARG A 38 -5.26 2.17 -8.97
CA ARG A 38 -4.15 1.89 -9.89
C ARG A 38 -3.07 1.06 -9.21
N HIS A 39 -2.58 1.48 -8.04
CA HIS A 39 -1.50 0.78 -7.35
C HIS A 39 -1.90 -0.60 -6.84
N VAL A 40 -3.10 -0.74 -6.29
CA VAL A 40 -3.64 -2.03 -5.83
C VAL A 40 -3.73 -2.99 -7.02
N CYS A 41 -4.28 -2.54 -8.15
CA CYS A 41 -4.38 -3.36 -9.36
C CYS A 41 -3.00 -3.75 -9.90
N GLN A 42 -2.08 -2.78 -10.05
CA GLN A 42 -0.74 -3.02 -10.57
C GLN A 42 0.03 -4.03 -9.72
N MET A 43 0.02 -3.88 -8.39
CA MET A 43 0.71 -4.80 -7.50
C MET A 43 0.08 -6.20 -7.55
N ALA A 44 -1.25 -6.31 -7.51
CA ALA A 44 -1.91 -7.60 -7.60
C ALA A 44 -1.61 -8.34 -8.93
N GLN A 45 -1.61 -7.62 -10.05
CA GLN A 45 -1.19 -8.17 -11.35
C GLN A 45 0.28 -8.60 -11.35
N GLN A 46 1.19 -7.78 -10.81
CA GLN A 46 2.62 -8.10 -10.69
C GLN A 46 2.88 -9.36 -9.85
N ARG A 47 2.03 -9.61 -8.84
CA ARG A 47 2.09 -10.79 -7.97
C ARG A 47 1.42 -12.03 -8.57
N GLY A 48 0.90 -11.95 -9.80
CA GLY A 48 0.22 -13.07 -10.46
C GLY A 48 -1.09 -13.46 -9.80
N ALA A 49 -1.78 -12.51 -9.15
CA ALA A 49 -3.08 -12.76 -8.53
C ALA A 49 -4.09 -13.26 -9.56
N SER A 50 -4.84 -14.31 -9.21
CA SER A 50 -5.98 -14.77 -10.02
C SER A 50 -7.11 -13.74 -10.01
N GLU A 51 -8.08 -13.87 -10.94
CA GLU A 51 -9.28 -13.02 -10.95
C GLU A 51 -10.00 -12.99 -9.60
N LYS A 52 -10.09 -14.14 -8.93
CA LYS A 52 -10.70 -14.26 -7.61
C LYS A 52 -9.91 -13.52 -6.52
N VAL A 53 -8.58 -13.59 -6.55
CA VAL A 53 -7.71 -12.86 -5.62
C VAL A 53 -7.79 -11.35 -5.88
N LEU A 54 -7.83 -10.94 -7.15
CA LEU A 54 -8.04 -9.55 -7.53
C LEU A 54 -9.36 -9.03 -6.98
N LEU A 55 -10.46 -9.76 -7.20
CA LEU A 55 -11.77 -9.37 -6.69
C LEU A 55 -11.79 -9.26 -5.15
N ALA A 56 -11.26 -10.27 -4.45
CA ALA A 56 -11.17 -10.26 -2.99
C ALA A 56 -10.34 -9.07 -2.47
N THR A 57 -9.25 -8.72 -3.16
CA THR A 57 -8.42 -7.55 -2.83
C THR A 57 -9.21 -6.25 -2.96
N PHE A 58 -10.02 -6.11 -4.02
CA PHE A 58 -10.85 -4.92 -4.23
C PHE A 58 -12.07 -4.85 -3.30
N GLU A 59 -12.65 -5.99 -2.92
CA GLU A 59 -13.66 -6.06 -1.85
C GLU A 59 -13.06 -5.59 -0.52
N THR A 60 -11.87 -6.07 -0.16
CA THR A 60 -11.20 -5.61 1.07
C THR A 60 -10.89 -4.13 1.04
N CYS A 61 -10.28 -3.66 -0.05
CA CYS A 61 -9.97 -2.25 -0.26
C CYS A 61 -11.22 -1.36 -0.09
N TRP A 62 -12.35 -1.75 -0.70
CA TRP A 62 -13.59 -1.00 -0.59
C TRP A 62 -14.18 -1.05 0.82
N VAL A 63 -14.30 -2.22 1.41
CA VAL A 63 -14.93 -2.40 2.73
C VAL A 63 -14.14 -1.73 3.84
N GLU A 64 -12.80 -1.75 3.78
CA GLU A 64 -11.96 -1.22 4.85
C GLU A 64 -11.83 0.31 4.79
N THR A 65 -11.78 0.89 3.59
CA THR A 65 -11.41 2.31 3.44
C THR A 65 -12.12 3.04 2.30
N HIS A 66 -13.09 2.43 1.63
CA HIS A 66 -13.56 2.86 0.31
C HIS A 66 -12.41 3.04 -0.69
N CYS A 67 -11.38 2.20 -0.60
CA CYS A 67 -10.15 2.31 -1.39
C CYS A 67 -9.43 3.65 -1.23
N GLN A 68 -9.17 4.02 0.02
CA GLN A 68 -8.43 5.21 0.42
C GLN A 68 -7.22 4.82 1.27
N ASN A 69 -6.14 5.60 1.19
CA ASN A 69 -4.96 5.36 2.01
C ASN A 69 -5.05 6.17 3.32
N LEU A 70 -5.78 5.66 4.30
CA LEU A 70 -6.15 6.39 5.51
C LEU A 70 -5.04 6.38 6.57
N ILE A 71 -4.80 7.52 7.22
CA ILE A 71 -3.87 7.64 8.37
C ILE A 71 -4.52 7.34 9.73
N CYS A 72 -5.75 6.82 9.68
CA CYS A 72 -6.71 6.65 10.76
C CYS A 72 -7.47 5.32 10.56
N GLY A 73 -8.05 4.81 11.66
CA GLY A 73 -8.74 3.54 11.79
C GLY A 73 -9.08 3.21 13.26
N ASP A 74 -9.72 2.06 13.49
CA ASP A 74 -9.84 1.54 14.86
C ASP A 74 -8.45 1.25 15.44
N GLN A 75 -8.22 1.62 16.70
CA GLN A 75 -6.92 1.52 17.37
C GLN A 75 -5.79 2.18 16.55
N ASP A 76 -4.85 1.39 16.04
CA ASP A 76 -3.72 1.82 15.19
C ASP A 76 -3.81 1.30 13.74
N SER A 77 -4.99 0.87 13.30
CA SER A 77 -5.23 0.51 11.91
C SER A 77 -5.01 1.70 10.99
N ILE A 78 -4.29 1.47 9.88
CA ILE A 78 -3.97 2.47 8.87
C ILE A 78 -3.87 1.82 7.49
N GLY A 79 -3.77 2.65 6.46
CA GLY A 79 -3.57 2.23 5.08
C GLY A 79 -4.82 1.65 4.44
N VAL A 80 -4.67 1.21 3.18
CA VAL A 80 -5.76 0.81 2.28
C VAL A 80 -6.59 -0.36 2.80
N PHE A 81 -5.97 -1.27 3.56
CA PHE A 81 -6.60 -2.48 4.10
C PHE A 81 -6.76 -2.44 5.62
N GLN A 82 -6.61 -1.26 6.24
CA GLN A 82 -6.70 -1.07 7.70
C GLN A 82 -5.80 -2.05 8.48
N GLN A 83 -4.55 -2.20 8.01
CA GLN A 83 -3.56 -3.07 8.64
C GLN A 83 -3.01 -2.41 9.91
N ARG A 84 -2.60 -3.24 10.88
CA ARG A 84 -2.15 -2.78 12.20
C ARG A 84 -0.66 -3.07 12.44
N PRO A 85 0.18 -2.04 12.64
CA PRO A 85 1.55 -2.23 13.10
C PRO A 85 1.65 -3.07 14.37
N SER A 86 0.78 -2.81 15.36
CA SER A 86 0.75 -3.55 16.63
C SER A 86 0.41 -5.03 16.50
N MET A 87 -0.23 -5.45 15.40
CA MET A 87 -0.56 -6.85 15.12
C MET A 87 0.50 -7.53 14.24
N GLY A 88 1.63 -6.88 14.01
CA GLY A 88 2.76 -7.45 13.29
C GLY A 88 2.58 -7.49 11.77
N TRP A 89 1.68 -6.65 11.21
CA TRP A 89 1.63 -6.49 9.76
C TRP A 89 2.96 -5.93 9.25
N GLU A 90 3.24 -4.65 9.47
CA GLU A 90 4.47 -3.96 9.05
C GLU A 90 4.61 -2.61 9.82
N SER A 91 5.69 -1.84 9.60
CA SER A 91 5.80 -0.49 10.19
C SER A 91 4.80 0.51 9.60
N TYR A 92 4.58 1.63 10.30
CA TYR A 92 3.69 2.71 9.84
C TYR A 92 3.97 3.15 8.41
N ASN A 93 5.24 3.44 8.09
CA ASN A 93 5.64 3.93 6.77
C ASN A 93 5.43 2.88 5.66
N GLN A 94 5.60 1.61 6.01
CA GLN A 94 5.38 0.50 5.09
C GLN A 94 3.89 0.28 4.82
N ILE A 95 3.02 0.36 5.84
CA ILE A 95 1.58 0.21 5.64
C ILE A 95 0.99 1.39 4.85
N MET A 96 1.52 2.61 5.06
CA MET A 96 1.10 3.77 4.27
C MET A 96 1.62 3.76 2.82
N ASP A 97 2.53 2.86 2.44
CA ASP A 97 2.90 2.62 1.04
C ASP A 97 1.89 1.65 0.41
N ILE A 98 1.11 2.12 -0.57
CA ILE A 98 0.00 1.36 -1.15
C ILE A 98 0.50 0.08 -1.84
N GLY A 99 1.62 0.16 -2.55
CA GLY A 99 2.18 -1.00 -3.24
C GLY A 99 2.71 -2.04 -2.26
N TYR A 100 3.42 -1.58 -1.23
CA TYR A 100 3.97 -2.46 -0.19
C TYR A 100 2.87 -3.14 0.63
N SER A 101 1.93 -2.36 1.18
CA SER A 101 0.79 -2.89 1.95
C SER A 101 -0.06 -3.88 1.14
N THR A 102 -0.28 -3.60 -0.15
CA THR A 102 -0.96 -4.52 -1.08
C THR A 102 -0.15 -5.81 -1.27
N GLY A 103 1.16 -5.70 -1.48
CA GLY A 103 2.03 -6.87 -1.59
C GLY A 103 1.97 -7.76 -0.36
N LYS A 104 2.00 -7.16 0.84
CA LYS A 104 1.87 -7.87 2.12
C LYS A 104 0.51 -8.49 2.33
N PHE A 105 -0.56 -7.82 1.94
CA PHE A 105 -1.90 -8.39 1.96
C PHE A 105 -1.99 -9.62 1.03
N LEU A 106 -1.39 -9.54 -0.16
CA LEU A 106 -1.35 -10.66 -1.11
C LEU A 106 -0.49 -11.83 -0.65
N ASP A 107 0.55 -11.61 0.16
CA ASP A 107 1.32 -12.68 0.81
C ASP A 107 0.42 -13.58 1.67
N VAL A 108 -0.63 -13.00 2.26
CA VAL A 108 -1.64 -13.73 3.05
C VAL A 108 -2.74 -14.30 2.17
N LEU A 109 -3.30 -13.50 1.27
CA LEU A 109 -4.50 -13.86 0.51
C LEU A 109 -4.24 -14.95 -0.56
N ILE A 110 -3.10 -14.92 -1.25
CA ILE A 110 -2.83 -15.87 -2.34
C ILE A 110 -2.78 -17.33 -1.83
N PRO A 111 -2.03 -17.66 -0.75
CA PRO A 111 -2.03 -19.02 -0.20
C PRO A 111 -3.43 -19.46 0.29
N ILE A 112 -4.19 -18.55 0.91
CA ILE A 112 -5.57 -18.84 1.35
C ILE A 112 -6.43 -19.20 0.13
N ALA A 113 -6.40 -18.40 -0.93
CA ALA A 113 -7.16 -18.63 -2.15
C ALA A 113 -6.78 -19.95 -2.84
N ALA A 114 -5.50 -20.30 -2.85
CA ALA A 114 -5.02 -21.55 -3.44
C ALA A 114 -5.57 -22.79 -2.72
N GLN A 115 -5.70 -22.74 -1.39
CA GLN A 115 -6.24 -23.84 -0.58
C GLN A 115 -7.77 -23.88 -0.57
N ASN A 116 -8.42 -22.78 -0.93
CA ASN A 116 -9.86 -22.58 -0.78
C ASN A 116 -10.53 -22.15 -2.09
N SER A 117 -10.16 -22.81 -3.19
CA SER A 117 -10.58 -22.44 -4.55
C SER A 117 -12.10 -22.47 -4.77
N HIS A 118 -12.85 -23.17 -3.93
CA HIS A 118 -14.32 -23.27 -3.99
C HIS A 118 -15.04 -22.09 -3.31
N LEU A 119 -14.35 -21.31 -2.47
CA LEU A 119 -14.96 -20.18 -1.75
C LEU A 119 -15.13 -18.95 -2.66
N SER A 120 -16.03 -18.05 -2.28
CA SER A 120 -16.21 -16.74 -2.93
C SER A 120 -15.02 -15.82 -2.65
N ALA A 121 -14.90 -14.74 -3.43
CA ALA A 121 -13.90 -13.71 -3.18
C ALA A 121 -14.08 -13.07 -1.80
N GLY A 122 -15.31 -12.76 -1.41
CA GLY A 122 -15.59 -12.10 -0.13
C GLY A 122 -15.30 -13.00 1.06
N THR A 123 -15.53 -14.30 0.93
CA THR A 123 -15.12 -15.26 1.96
C THR A 123 -13.60 -15.33 2.10
N LEU A 124 -12.84 -15.27 1.00
CA LEU A 124 -11.37 -15.24 1.06
C LEU A 124 -10.86 -13.93 1.69
N ALA A 125 -11.48 -12.78 1.37
CA ALA A 125 -11.20 -11.49 2.01
C ALA A 125 -11.47 -11.55 3.53
N GLN A 126 -12.59 -12.15 3.93
CA GLN A 126 -12.94 -12.38 5.32
C GLN A 126 -11.86 -13.19 6.06
N MET A 127 -11.38 -14.28 5.43
CA MET A 127 -10.34 -15.13 5.99
C MET A 127 -9.00 -14.39 6.13
N ALA A 128 -8.61 -13.59 5.14
CA ALA A 128 -7.37 -12.81 5.19
C ALA A 128 -7.40 -11.74 6.30
N GLN A 129 -8.52 -11.05 6.45
CA GLN A 129 -8.70 -9.99 7.46
C GLN A 129 -9.08 -10.52 8.85
N ARG A 130 -9.50 -11.78 8.97
CA ARG A 130 -10.00 -12.40 10.20
C ARG A 130 -11.08 -11.55 10.89
N SER A 131 -11.99 -10.98 10.12
CA SER A 131 -13.08 -10.15 10.64
C SER A 131 -14.16 -11.01 11.32
N GLU A 132 -15.01 -10.39 12.15
CA GLU A 132 -16.15 -11.06 12.81
C GLU A 132 -17.45 -11.02 11.98
N PHE A 133 -17.43 -10.37 10.80
CA PHE A 133 -18.63 -10.17 9.97
C PHE A 133 -18.65 -11.05 8.70
N PRO A 134 -19.21 -12.27 8.74
CA PRO A 134 -18.98 -13.30 7.73
C PRO A 134 -19.38 -12.95 6.29
N TYR A 135 -20.29 -11.99 6.08
CA TYR A 135 -20.82 -11.63 4.75
C TYR A 135 -20.44 -10.22 4.28
N ARG A 136 -19.64 -9.48 5.05
CA ARG A 136 -19.39 -8.05 4.82
C ARG A 136 -18.77 -7.76 3.45
N TYR A 137 -17.93 -8.65 2.96
CA TYR A 137 -17.22 -8.49 1.69
C TYR A 137 -18.07 -8.91 0.48
N ASP A 138 -18.73 -10.07 0.54
CA ASP A 138 -19.57 -10.56 -0.56
C ASP A 138 -20.72 -9.59 -0.90
N GLN A 139 -21.23 -8.84 0.10
CA GLN A 139 -22.23 -7.78 -0.12
C GLN A 139 -21.74 -6.64 -1.03
N ASN A 140 -20.43 -6.50 -1.22
CA ASN A 140 -19.80 -5.44 -1.99
C ASN A 140 -19.21 -5.94 -3.32
N GLU A 141 -19.47 -7.18 -3.72
CA GLU A 141 -18.89 -7.81 -4.93
C GLU A 141 -19.10 -6.96 -6.19
N ALA A 142 -20.33 -6.49 -6.44
CA ALA A 142 -20.64 -5.67 -7.61
C ALA A 142 -19.83 -4.36 -7.66
N LYS A 143 -19.66 -3.71 -6.50
CA LYS A 143 -18.84 -2.49 -6.39
C LYS A 143 -17.36 -2.83 -6.60
N ALA A 144 -16.88 -3.95 -6.05
CA ALA A 144 -15.51 -4.40 -6.23
C ALA A 144 -15.18 -4.70 -7.71
N TYR A 145 -16.09 -5.32 -8.47
CA TYR A 145 -15.91 -5.50 -9.91
C TYR A 145 -15.77 -4.17 -10.66
N GLN A 146 -16.60 -3.17 -10.34
CA GLN A 146 -16.50 -1.83 -10.96
C GLN A 146 -15.14 -1.19 -10.66
N LEU A 147 -14.69 -1.27 -9.41
CA LEU A 147 -13.42 -0.70 -8.97
C LEU A 147 -12.22 -1.45 -9.56
N LEU A 148 -12.29 -2.78 -9.68
CA LEU A 148 -11.28 -3.60 -10.34
C LEU A 148 -11.17 -3.26 -11.83
N ALA A 149 -12.30 -3.12 -12.53
CA ALA A 149 -12.32 -2.70 -13.93
C ALA A 149 -11.69 -1.31 -14.12
N ARG A 150 -12.04 -0.34 -13.26
CA ARG A 150 -11.42 0.99 -13.23
C ARG A 150 -9.91 0.90 -12.93
N GLY A 151 -9.53 0.11 -11.93
CA GLY A 151 -8.13 -0.15 -11.57
C GLY A 151 -7.31 -0.71 -12.74
N ARG A 152 -7.87 -1.65 -13.51
CA ARG A 152 -7.24 -2.21 -14.71
C ARG A 152 -7.02 -1.18 -15.81
N GLN A 153 -8.01 -0.31 -16.05
CA GLN A 153 -7.87 0.78 -17.03
C GLN A 153 -6.75 1.76 -16.65
N LEU A 154 -6.67 2.10 -15.36
CA LEU A 154 -5.63 2.96 -14.82
C LEU A 154 -4.24 2.28 -14.82
N ALA A 155 -4.19 0.98 -14.57
CA ALA A 155 -2.96 0.19 -14.50
C ALA A 155 -2.37 -0.13 -15.87
N GLY A 156 -3.24 -0.45 -16.85
CA GLY A 156 -2.88 -0.85 -18.20
C GLY A 156 -2.61 0.31 -19.16
N GLY A 157 -2.71 1.56 -18.71
CA GLY A 157 -2.42 2.72 -19.53
C GLY A 157 -3.41 2.91 -20.67
N SER A 158 -4.69 3.11 -20.36
CA SER A 158 -5.58 3.76 -21.32
C SER A 158 -5.24 5.25 -21.39
N SER A 159 -4.28 5.52 -22.28
CA SER A 159 -4.05 6.81 -22.90
C SER A 159 -5.30 7.20 -23.69
N SER A 160 -6.14 8.06 -23.12
CA SER A 160 -7.09 8.85 -23.90
C SER A 160 -6.52 10.27 -24.05
N GLY A 161 -5.79 10.46 -25.15
CA GLY A 161 -5.67 11.72 -25.89
C GLY A 161 -5.22 12.98 -25.16
N GLY A 162 -3.94 13.33 -25.35
CA GLY A 162 -3.44 14.68 -25.09
C GLY A 162 -1.93 14.76 -25.33
N GLY A 163 -1.54 14.81 -26.61
CA GLY A 163 -0.16 14.90 -27.04
C GLY A 163 0.57 16.14 -26.52
N GLY A 164 1.87 15.99 -26.30
CA GLY A 164 2.75 17.08 -25.91
C GLY A 164 4.07 16.52 -25.40
N SER A 165 4.96 16.17 -26.32
CA SER A 165 6.39 16.14 -26.03
C SER A 165 6.76 17.48 -25.39
N ASN A 166 7.32 17.47 -24.18
CA ASN A 166 8.37 18.42 -23.83
C ASN A 166 9.20 17.97 -22.62
N SER A 167 10.49 18.01 -22.84
CA SER A 167 11.57 17.85 -21.89
C SER A 167 11.43 18.84 -20.73
N GLY A 168 11.36 18.33 -19.51
CA GLY A 168 11.89 18.97 -18.29
C GLY A 168 11.31 20.30 -17.79
N SER A 169 10.42 21.01 -18.49
CA SER A 169 9.97 22.35 -18.07
C SER A 169 8.62 22.40 -17.34
N ASP A 170 7.77 21.39 -17.49
CA ASP A 170 6.41 21.41 -16.90
C ASP A 170 6.38 20.80 -15.50
N CYS A 171 7.45 20.92 -14.71
CA CYS A 171 7.44 20.29 -13.39
C CYS A 171 6.50 21.02 -12.41
N ARG A 172 5.26 20.53 -12.29
CA ARG A 172 4.25 21.06 -11.36
C ARG A 172 4.38 20.51 -9.95
N LYS A 173 5.12 19.41 -9.75
CA LYS A 173 5.31 18.79 -8.43
C LYS A 173 6.71 18.23 -8.25
N THR A 174 7.33 18.55 -7.12
CA THR A 174 8.69 18.14 -6.79
C THR A 174 8.78 17.26 -5.55
N HIS A 175 9.85 16.48 -5.45
CA HIS A 175 10.21 15.65 -4.33
C HIS A 175 11.67 15.82 -3.94
N THR A 176 11.96 16.04 -2.67
CA THR A 176 13.34 16.08 -2.16
C THR A 176 13.77 14.71 -1.66
N VAL A 177 14.84 14.18 -2.24
CA VAL A 177 15.44 12.90 -1.88
C VAL A 177 16.00 12.97 -0.46
N VAL A 178 15.63 12.03 0.40
CA VAL A 178 16.21 11.85 1.74
C VAL A 178 16.91 10.49 1.86
N THR A 179 17.60 10.27 2.97
CA THR A 179 18.30 9.01 3.25
C THR A 179 17.38 7.80 3.07
N GLY A 180 17.82 6.81 2.27
CA GLY A 180 17.08 5.58 2.01
C GLY A 180 16.11 5.62 0.83
N HIS A 181 15.97 6.75 0.13
CA HIS A 181 15.18 6.81 -1.09
C HIS A 181 15.90 6.21 -2.30
N VAL A 182 15.15 5.45 -3.08
CA VAL A 182 15.51 4.95 -4.41
C VAL A 182 14.43 5.33 -5.42
N CYS A 183 14.70 5.25 -6.73
CA CYS A 183 13.68 5.63 -7.72
C CYS A 183 12.38 4.85 -7.56
N SER A 184 12.44 3.56 -7.24
CA SER A 184 11.23 2.76 -7.03
C SER A 184 10.39 3.29 -5.88
N SER A 185 10.98 3.62 -4.72
CA SER A 185 10.25 4.15 -3.58
C SER A 185 9.67 5.55 -3.86
N VAL A 186 10.42 6.40 -4.59
CA VAL A 186 9.92 7.73 -4.98
C VAL A 186 8.81 7.63 -6.03
N ALA A 187 9.03 6.85 -7.08
CA ALA A 187 8.06 6.65 -8.16
C ALA A 187 6.76 6.05 -7.62
N SER A 188 6.85 5.05 -6.73
CA SER A 188 5.70 4.47 -6.02
C SER A 188 4.97 5.51 -5.15
N ARG A 189 5.69 6.36 -4.42
CA ARG A 189 5.08 7.42 -3.59
C ARG A 189 4.22 8.40 -4.40
N TYR A 190 4.67 8.73 -5.61
CA TYR A 190 3.99 9.72 -6.46
C TYR A 190 3.14 9.11 -7.57
N GLY A 191 3.08 7.78 -7.64
CA GLY A 191 2.20 7.10 -8.57
C GLY A 191 2.62 7.18 -10.03
N ILE A 192 3.92 7.22 -10.26
CA ILE A 192 4.53 7.26 -11.59
C ILE A 192 5.44 6.04 -11.75
N SER A 193 5.74 5.66 -13.00
CA SER A 193 6.73 4.61 -13.24
C SER A 193 8.15 5.13 -12.99
N VAL A 194 9.08 4.22 -12.70
CA VAL A 194 10.52 4.56 -12.63
C VAL A 194 11.00 5.14 -13.97
N ALA A 195 10.48 4.64 -15.10
CA ALA A 195 10.77 5.18 -16.43
C ALA A 195 10.27 6.62 -16.61
N GLN A 196 9.07 6.96 -16.14
CA GLN A 196 8.57 8.34 -16.13
C GLN A 196 9.39 9.24 -15.22
N LEU A 197 9.71 8.77 -14.00
CA LEU A 197 10.54 9.52 -13.07
C LEU A 197 11.93 9.83 -13.67
N ILE A 198 12.57 8.85 -14.32
CA ILE A 198 13.85 9.03 -15.01
C ILE A 198 13.69 9.96 -16.23
N GLY A 199 12.61 9.79 -17.01
CA GLY A 199 12.32 10.61 -18.18
C GLY A 199 12.09 12.09 -17.84
N TRP A 200 11.47 12.38 -16.69
CA TRP A 200 11.27 13.75 -16.21
C TRP A 200 12.51 14.36 -15.54
N ASN A 201 13.47 13.54 -15.16
CA ASN A 201 14.68 13.95 -14.46
C ASN A 201 15.90 13.46 -15.21
N SER A 202 16.31 14.15 -16.27
CA SER A 202 17.45 13.79 -17.12
C SER A 202 18.78 13.63 -16.36
N SER A 203 18.89 14.22 -15.16
CA SER A 203 20.03 14.03 -14.27
C SER A 203 20.08 12.65 -13.62
N VAL A 204 18.98 11.88 -13.61
CA VAL A 204 18.91 10.52 -13.03
C VAL A 204 19.21 9.52 -14.13
N ASN A 205 20.17 8.62 -13.88
CA ASN A 205 20.54 7.61 -14.86
C ASN A 205 19.52 6.46 -14.92
N GLY A 206 19.58 5.65 -15.98
CA GLY A 206 18.67 4.52 -16.20
C GLY A 206 18.67 3.47 -15.07
N GLY A 207 19.77 3.34 -14.33
CA GLY A 207 19.89 2.45 -13.17
C GLY A 207 19.45 3.07 -11.84
N CYS A 208 19.09 4.35 -11.83
CA CYS A 208 18.82 5.14 -10.63
C CYS A 208 19.88 5.04 -9.52
N THR A 209 21.16 4.91 -9.90
CA THR A 209 22.27 4.74 -8.95
C THR A 209 22.89 6.05 -8.49
N ASN A 210 22.44 7.18 -9.04
CA ASN A 210 23.06 8.48 -8.85
C ASN A 210 22.18 9.50 -8.10
N LEU A 211 21.16 9.03 -7.38
CA LEU A 211 20.35 9.88 -6.48
C LEU A 211 21.20 10.42 -5.34
N LYS A 212 21.12 11.73 -5.10
CA LYS A 212 21.81 12.40 -4.00
C LYS A 212 20.80 12.86 -2.95
N ILE A 213 21.14 12.69 -1.67
CA ILE A 213 20.36 13.28 -0.58
C ILE A 213 20.30 14.80 -0.78
N GLY A 214 19.10 15.37 -0.66
CA GLY A 214 18.82 16.78 -0.96
C GLY A 214 18.53 17.09 -2.43
N GLN A 215 18.65 16.12 -3.35
CA GLN A 215 18.30 16.30 -4.75
C GLN A 215 16.78 16.49 -4.91
N THR A 216 16.39 17.49 -5.68
CA THR A 216 14.99 17.71 -6.07
C THR A 216 14.68 16.95 -7.35
N LEU A 217 13.67 16.10 -7.31
CA LEU A 217 13.14 15.36 -8.45
C LEU A 217 11.79 15.90 -8.85
N CYS A 218 11.55 15.99 -10.15
CA CYS A 218 10.22 16.15 -10.69
C CYS A 218 9.41 14.85 -10.56
N VAL A 219 8.23 14.95 -9.97
CA VAL A 219 7.34 13.82 -9.69
C VAL A 219 5.91 14.06 -10.13
N GLY A 220 5.68 15.14 -10.89
CA GLY A 220 4.41 15.42 -11.54
C GLY A 220 4.53 16.60 -12.48
N GLN A 221 3.95 16.44 -13.67
CA GLN A 221 3.87 17.47 -14.69
C GLN A 221 2.55 18.20 -14.72
#